data_AF-A0A1V1TE10-F1
#
_entry.id   AF-A0A1V1TE10-F1
#
_cell.length_a   1.000
_cell.length_b   1.000
_cell.length_c   1.000
_cell.angle_alpha   90.00
_cell.angle_beta   90.00
_cell.angle_gamma   90.00
#
_symmetry.space_group_name_H-M   'P 1'
#
loop_
_entity.id
_entity.type
_entity.pdbx_description
1 polymer ?
#
loop_
_entity_poly.entity_id
_entity_poly.type
_entity_poly.pdbx_seq_one_letter_code
_entity_poly.pdbx_strand_id
1 'polypeptide(L)' 'MPGYTHLQRAMVVMWSQNLLSFGFNFASDLERLRETLKRVNRSPLGCGALAGNSFNINRDMMAEELGFKGLL' A
#
# COMPACT_ATOMS: atom_id res chain seq x y z
N MET A 1 -3.64 -33.28 -3.69
CA MET A 1 -2.94 -33.01 -4.97
C MET A 1 -1.44 -33.20 -4.72
N PRO A 2 -0.63 -33.65 -5.69
CA PRO A 2 0.83 -33.61 -5.54
C PRO A 2 1.29 -32.17 -5.26
N GLY A 3 2.16 -31.97 -4.27
CA GLY A 3 2.93 -30.73 -4.16
C GLY A 3 3.98 -30.69 -5.27
N TYR A 4 4.46 -29.49 -5.61
CA TYR A 4 5.45 -29.31 -6.67
C TYR A 4 6.60 -28.41 -6.23
N THR A 5 7.82 -28.87 -6.46
CA THR A 5 9.06 -28.09 -6.34
C THR A 5 9.89 -28.38 -7.58
N HIS A 6 10.46 -27.37 -8.24
CA HIS A 6 11.09 -27.53 -9.56
C HIS A 6 10.18 -28.20 -10.60
N LEU A 7 8.86 -28.01 -10.49
CA LEU A 7 7.82 -28.71 -11.27
C LEU A 7 7.84 -30.24 -11.16
N GLN A 8 8.56 -30.80 -10.20
CA GLN A 8 8.56 -32.24 -9.89
C GLN A 8 7.61 -32.53 -8.74
N ARG A 9 6.97 -33.71 -8.80
CA ARG A 9 6.04 -34.16 -7.75
C ARG A 9 6.80 -34.36 -6.44
N ALA A 10 6.33 -33.69 -5.40
CA ALA A 10 6.82 -33.81 -4.04
C ALA A 10 5.77 -34.50 -3.15
N MET A 11 5.80 -34.26 -1.84
CA MET A 11 4.78 -34.74 -0.90
C MET A 11 3.38 -34.23 -1.27
N VAL A 12 2.36 -35.02 -0.93
CA VAL A 12 0.97 -34.64 -1.18
C VAL A 12 0.57 -33.46 -0.29
N VAL A 13 -0.12 -32.49 -0.89
CA VAL A 13 -0.73 -31.36 -0.18
C VAL A 13 -2.25 -31.39 -0.35
N MET A 14 -2.97 -30.85 0.62
CA MET A 14 -4.42 -30.64 0.47
C MET A 14 -4.67 -29.58 -0.60
N TRP A 15 -5.72 -29.77 -1.39
CA TRP A 15 -6.12 -28.76 -2.39
C TRP A 15 -6.46 -27.42 -1.72
N SER A 16 -7.10 -27.46 -0.56
CA SER A 16 -7.38 -26.28 0.28
C SER A 16 -6.12 -25.52 0.69
N GLN A 17 -5.03 -26.22 1.02
CA GLN A 17 -3.76 -25.57 1.37
C GLN A 17 -3.12 -24.88 0.16
N ASN A 18 -3.21 -25.48 -1.02
CA ASN A 18 -2.74 -24.84 -2.26
C ASN A 18 -3.52 -23.55 -2.54
N LEU A 19 -4.84 -23.57 -2.47
CA LEU A 19 -5.66 -22.37 -2.61
C LEU A 19 -5.35 -21.31 -1.54
N LEU A 20 -5.18 -21.72 -0.28
CA LEU A 20 -4.91 -20.81 0.82
C LEU A 20 -3.53 -20.13 0.70
N SER A 21 -2.54 -20.77 0.05
CA SER A 21 -1.25 -20.12 -0.22
C SER A 21 -1.39 -18.83 -1.03
N PHE A 22 -2.31 -18.79 -2.00
CA PHE A 22 -2.64 -17.56 -2.72
C PHE A 22 -3.34 -16.54 -1.80
N GLY A 23 -4.23 -17.01 -0.93
CA GLY A 23 -4.88 -16.17 0.08
C GLY A 23 -3.87 -15.48 1.01
N PHE A 24 -2.84 -16.18 1.49
CA PHE A 24 -1.78 -15.58 2.31
C PHE A 24 -0.96 -14.55 1.54
N ASN A 25 -0.65 -14.80 0.26
CA ASN A 25 0.03 -13.81 -0.58
C ASN A 25 -0.80 -12.53 -0.71
N PHE A 26 -2.10 -12.65 -1.01
CA PHE A 26 -3.00 -11.49 -1.09
C PHE A 26 -3.15 -10.75 0.24
N ALA A 27 -3.20 -11.47 1.37
CA ALA A 27 -3.27 -10.85 2.69
C ALA A 27 -2.02 -10.01 2.98
N SER A 28 -0.83 -10.52 2.64
CA SER A 28 0.43 -9.77 2.79
C SER A 28 0.46 -8.54 1.88
N ASP A 29 -0.02 -8.65 0.63
CA ASP A 29 -0.08 -7.50 -0.28
C ASP A 29 -1.06 -6.43 0.20
N LEU A 30 -2.20 -6.83 0.76
CA LEU A 30 -3.16 -5.91 1.36
C LEU A 30 -2.55 -5.14 2.55
N GLU A 31 -1.75 -5.81 3.38
CA GLU A 31 -1.02 -5.17 4.48
C GLU A 31 -0.01 -4.14 3.96
N ARG A 32 0.77 -4.49 2.93
CA ARG A 32 1.71 -3.56 2.28
C ARG A 32 1.01 -2.33 1.71
N LEU A 33 -0.14 -2.51 1.05
CA LEU A 33 -0.93 -1.41 0.51
C LEU A 33 -1.46 -0.48 1.61
N ARG A 34 -1.94 -1.06 2.73
CA ARG A 34 -2.38 -0.28 3.89
C ARG A 34 -1.26 0.54 4.50
N GLU A 35 -0.06 -0.05 4.64
CA GLU A 35 1.11 0.68 5.13
C GLU A 35 1.60 1.75 4.16
N THR A 36 1.54 1.47 2.86
CA THR A 36 1.89 2.44 1.81
C THR A 36 0.96 3.66 1.89
N LEU A 37 -0.35 3.44 1.98
CA LEU A 37 -1.34 4.51 2.09
C LEU A 37 -1.07 5.43 3.29
N LYS A 38 -0.67 4.88 4.44
CA LYS A 38 -0.33 5.70 5.63
C LYS A 38 0.84 6.65 5.38
N ARG A 39 1.80 6.26 4.55
CA ARG A 39 3.01 7.04 4.24
C ARG A 39 2.77 8.05 3.14
N VAL A 40 2.07 7.66 2.08
CA VAL A 40 1.90 8.50 0.88
C VAL A 40 0.71 9.45 0.95
N ASN A 41 -0.24 9.24 1.88
CA ASN A 41 -1.41 10.11 2.03
C ASN A 41 -1.07 11.43 2.76
N ARG A 42 -0.13 12.18 2.21
CA ARG A 42 0.34 13.49 2.66
C ARG A 42 0.30 14.50 1.52
N SER A 43 -0.22 15.70 1.78
CA SER A 43 -0.42 16.74 0.77
C SER A 43 0.89 17.48 0.45
N PRO A 44 1.36 17.46 -0.80
CA PRO A 44 2.49 18.29 -1.25
C PRO A 44 2.05 19.70 -1.66
N LEU A 45 0.74 20.00 -1.66
CA LEU A 45 0.21 21.26 -2.16
C LEU A 45 0.69 22.43 -1.27
N GLY A 46 1.16 23.49 -1.92
CA GLY A 46 1.71 24.67 -1.26
C GLY A 46 3.23 24.66 -1.05
N CYS A 47 3.95 23.60 -1.45
CA CYS A 47 5.43 23.57 -1.41
C CYS A 47 6.12 24.44 -2.49
N GLY A 48 5.37 24.98 -3.45
CA GLY A 48 5.95 25.74 -4.57
C GLY A 48 6.90 24.89 -5.41
N ALA A 49 7.89 25.53 -6.04
CA ALA A 49 8.92 24.82 -6.80
C ALA A 49 9.89 24.03 -5.91
N LEU A 50 10.27 24.60 -4.74
CA LEU A 50 11.12 23.97 -3.73
C LEU A 50 11.09 24.68 -2.35
N ALA A 51 10.76 25.98 -2.30
CA ALA A 51 10.90 26.83 -1.11
C ALA A 51 9.57 27.27 -0.48
N GLY A 52 8.45 26.61 -0.82
CA GLY A 52 7.12 27.01 -0.37
C GLY A 52 6.43 28.01 -1.29
N ASN A 53 5.21 28.37 -0.90
CA ASN A 53 4.40 29.40 -1.55
C ASN A 53 4.62 30.75 -0.83
N SER A 54 4.77 31.84 -1.59
CA SER A 54 4.93 33.21 -1.08
C SER A 54 3.62 33.87 -0.63
N PHE A 55 2.47 33.29 -0.93
CA PHE A 55 1.16 33.71 -0.42
C PHE A 55 0.86 33.06 0.94
N ASN A 56 0.12 33.77 1.79
CA ASN A 56 -0.31 33.27 3.10
C ASN A 56 -1.49 32.27 2.97
N ILE A 57 -1.23 31.11 2.38
CA ILE A 57 -2.21 30.04 2.20
C ILE A 57 -2.28 29.14 3.42
N ASN A 58 -3.48 28.67 3.77
CA ASN A 58 -3.67 27.66 4.79
C ASN A 58 -3.57 26.27 4.17
N ARG A 59 -2.40 25.64 4.30
CA ARG A 59 -2.11 24.33 3.70
C ARG A 59 -2.86 23.20 4.42
N ASP A 60 -3.09 23.31 5.73
CA ASP A 60 -3.82 22.30 6.50
C ASP A 60 -5.27 22.19 6.04
N MET A 61 -5.96 23.33 5.88
CA MET A 61 -7.31 23.37 5.30
C MET A 61 -7.33 22.74 3.91
N MET A 62 -6.38 23.09 3.03
CA MET A 62 -6.32 22.52 1.68
C MET A 62 -6.08 21.00 1.69
N ALA A 63 -5.24 20.51 2.61
CA ALA A 63 -4.99 19.09 2.76
C ALA A 63 -6.26 18.34 3.21
N GLU A 64 -7.01 18.92 4.16
CA GLU A 64 -8.29 18.38 4.62
C GLU A 64 -9.34 18.34 3.50
N GLU A 65 -9.51 19.44 2.76
CA GLU A 65 -10.44 19.51 1.61
C GLU A 65 -10.12 18.48 0.51
N LEU A 66 -8.85 18.17 0.31
CA LEU A 66 -8.38 17.18 -0.66
C LEU A 66 -8.39 15.74 -0.12
N GLY A 67 -8.76 15.54 1.15
CA GLY A 67 -8.84 14.21 1.78
C GLY A 67 -7.48 13.63 2.22
N PHE A 68 -6.44 14.45 2.30
CA PHE A 68 -5.15 14.03 2.84
C PHE A 68 -5.19 13.93 4.37
N LYS A 69 -4.37 13.04 4.93
CA LYS A 69 -4.23 12.91 6.40
C LYS A 69 -3.30 13.94 7.04
N GLY A 70 -2.68 14.81 6.23
CA GLY A 70 -1.83 15.91 6.69
C GLY A 70 -0.86 16.34 5.60
N LEU A 71 0.11 17.18 5.97
CA LEU A 71 1.11 17.74 5.05
C LEU A 71 2.31 16.80 4.86
N LEU A 72 2.92 16.88 3.67
CA LEU A 72 4.21 16.27 3.37
C LEU A 72 5.34 17.05 4.06
#